data_AF-A0A072U1U6-F1
#
_entry.id   AF-A0A072U1U6-F1
#
_cell.length_a   1.000
_cell.length_b   1.000
_cell.length_c   1.000
_cell.angle_alpha   90.00
_cell.angle_beta   90.00
_cell.angle_gamma   90.00
#
_symmetry.space_group_name_H-M   'P 1'
#
loop_
_entity.id
_entity.type
_entity.pdbx_description
1 polymer ?
#
loop_
_entity_poly.entity_id
_entity_poly.type
_entity_poly.pdbx_seq_one_letter_code
_entity_poly.pdbx_strand_id
1 'polypeptide(L)'
;MRNEGWKDFIPKVIKICNKDDIDVPDMDAPYANRKKPRQHSSTSSVSNLHHHKSDCLIIVFDLQLLELNARFSEENTQLLRCFSCVSSANSYSAFNVNKLLRMTEFYPNDFVEVVEVALRHQVRNYVINVQSDSRFAKLKGLS
;
A
#
# COMPACT_ATOMS: atom_id res chain seq x y z
N MET A 1 8.35 6.48 3.83
CA MET A 1 9.44 5.63 3.30
C MET A 1 10.69 6.39 2.91
N ARG A 2 10.65 7.64 2.40
CA ARG A 2 11.87 8.34 1.96
C ARG A 2 12.90 8.64 3.07
N ASN A 3 12.47 8.75 4.33
CA ASN A 3 13.35 9.14 5.45
C ASN A 3 13.63 7.96 6.41
N GLU A 4 12.75 7.72 7.40
CA GLU A 4 13.04 6.81 8.53
C GLU A 4 12.58 5.36 8.33
N GLY A 5 11.54 5.14 7.51
CA GLY A 5 10.96 3.80 7.30
C GLY A 5 11.87 2.79 6.56
N TRP A 6 13.04 3.21 6.07
CA TRP A 6 14.01 2.33 5.43
C TRP A 6 14.62 1.33 6.40
N LYS A 7 14.87 1.74 7.65
CA LYS A 7 15.45 0.86 8.68
C LYS A 7 14.56 -0.36 8.95
N ASP A 8 13.25 -0.19 8.91
CA ASP A 8 12.28 -1.27 9.09
C ASP A 8 11.96 -2.03 7.80
N PHE A 9 12.20 -1.40 6.64
CA PHE A 9 11.90 -1.97 5.33
C PHE A 9 12.99 -2.94 4.86
N ILE A 10 14.28 -2.58 5.01
CA ILE A 10 15.39 -3.42 4.57
C ILE A 10 15.33 -4.84 5.16
N PRO A 11 15.11 -5.05 6.47
CA PRO A 11 14.98 -6.39 7.04
C PRO A 11 13.85 -7.22 6.42
N LYS A 12 12.74 -6.59 6.02
CA LYS A 12 11.62 -7.27 5.35
C LYS A 12 12.01 -7.70 3.94
N VAL A 13 12.73 -6.86 3.20
CA VAL A 13 13.24 -7.20 1.87
C VAL A 13 14.25 -8.34 1.95
N ILE A 14 15.22 -8.26 2.88
CA ILE A 14 16.20 -9.33 3.11
C ILE A 14 15.50 -10.65 3.45
N LYS A 15 14.46 -10.61 4.29
CA LYS A 15 13.66 -11.80 4.61
C LYS A 15 12.99 -12.41 3.38
N ILE A 16 12.51 -11.59 2.43
CA ILE A 16 11.93 -12.08 1.17
C ILE A 16 13.03 -12.66 0.28
N CYS A 17 14.15 -11.94 0.11
CA CYS A 17 15.29 -12.43 -0.66
C CYS A 17 15.77 -13.79 -0.17
N ASN A 18 15.98 -13.94 1.15
CA ASN A 18 16.40 -15.20 1.74
C ASN A 18 15.36 -16.33 1.58
N LYS A 19 14.07 -15.99 1.58
CA LYS A 19 13.00 -16.97 1.36
C LYS A 19 13.03 -17.52 -0.07
N ASP A 20 13.37 -16.67 -1.03
CA ASP A 20 13.38 -16.99 -2.46
C ASP A 20 14.80 -17.31 -2.99
N ASP A 21 15.76 -17.58 -2.09
CA ASP A 21 17.18 -17.90 -2.37
C ASP A 21 17.89 -16.84 -3.25
N ILE A 22 17.54 -15.58 -3.04
CA ILE A 22 18.15 -14.42 -3.70
C ILE A 22 19.32 -13.93 -2.85
N ASP A 23 20.52 -13.96 -3.43
CA ASP A 23 21.75 -13.45 -2.80
C ASP A 23 21.62 -11.96 -2.44
N VAL A 24 21.91 -11.64 -1.17
CA VAL A 24 21.85 -10.28 -0.64
C VAL A 24 23.27 -9.74 -0.53
N PRO A 25 23.63 -8.66 -1.25
CA PRO A 25 24.96 -8.08 -1.17
C PRO A 25 25.20 -7.44 0.20
N ASP A 26 26.45 -7.39 0.62
CA ASP A 26 26.87 -6.59 1.78
C ASP A 26 26.53 -5.11 1.53
N MET A 27 25.60 -4.57 2.30
CA MET A 27 25.05 -3.24 2.10
C MET A 27 26.07 -2.12 2.40
N ASP A 28 27.10 -2.39 3.19
CA ASP A 28 28.16 -1.45 3.52
C ASP A 28 29.34 -1.50 2.54
N ALA A 29 29.45 -2.59 1.76
CA ALA A 29 30.47 -2.73 0.74
C ALA A 29 30.27 -1.71 -0.41
N PRO A 30 31.36 -1.29 -1.07
CA PRO A 30 31.27 -0.44 -2.27
C PRO A 30 30.44 -1.12 -3.37
N TYR A 31 29.57 -0.34 -4.01
CA TYR A 31 28.78 -0.84 -5.12
C TYR A 31 29.68 -1.17 -6.33
N ALA A 32 29.60 -2.43 -6.77
CA ALA A 32 30.33 -2.94 -7.93
C ALA A 32 29.39 -3.07 -9.12
N ASN A 33 29.56 -2.21 -10.12
CA ASN A 33 28.75 -2.27 -11.34
C ASN A 33 29.14 -3.48 -12.20
N ARG A 34 28.32 -4.54 -12.15
CA ARG A 34 28.53 -5.81 -12.89
C ARG A 34 28.62 -5.64 -14.41
N LYS A 35 28.10 -4.55 -14.98
CA LYS A 35 28.17 -4.28 -16.43
C LYS A 35 29.51 -3.70 -16.89
N LYS A 36 30.33 -3.19 -15.97
CA LYS A 36 31.65 -2.63 -16.26
C LYS A 36 32.69 -3.11 -15.24
N PRO A 37 33.00 -4.43 -15.24
CA PRO A 37 33.95 -4.99 -14.27
C PRO A 37 35.37 -4.41 -14.41
N ARG A 38 35.73 -3.82 -15.56
CA ARG A 38 37.06 -3.21 -15.76
C ARG A 38 37.19 -1.77 -15.27
N GLN A 39 36.10 -1.08 -14.90
CA GLN A 39 36.16 0.19 -14.18
C GLN A 39 36.31 -0.06 -12.67
N HIS A 40 37.32 -0.86 -12.30
CA HIS A 40 37.85 -0.91 -10.93
C HIS A 40 38.84 0.25 -10.70
N SER A 41 38.60 1.41 -11.32
CA SER A 41 39.30 2.63 -10.97
C SER A 41 38.59 3.26 -9.77
N SER A 42 39.00 2.85 -8.57
CA SER A 42 39.27 3.76 -7.44
C SER A 42 38.28 4.91 -7.13
N THR A 43 36.97 4.83 -7.44
CA THR A 43 36.05 5.97 -7.19
C THR A 43 34.54 5.69 -7.21
N SER A 44 34.02 4.51 -6.84
CA SER A 44 32.63 4.45 -6.35
C SER A 44 32.65 4.64 -4.83
N SER A 45 32.51 5.88 -4.36
CA SER A 45 32.25 6.20 -2.94
C SER A 45 30.85 5.77 -2.48
N VAL A 46 30.09 5.12 -3.36
CA VAL A 46 28.69 4.78 -3.18
C VAL A 46 28.60 3.35 -2.69
N SER A 47 28.02 3.16 -1.50
CA SER A 47 27.76 1.83 -0.95
C SER A 47 26.63 1.10 -1.70
N ASN A 48 26.59 -0.22 -1.59
CA ASN A 48 25.48 -1.04 -2.10
C ASN A 48 24.13 -0.53 -1.55
N LEU A 49 24.09 -0.14 -0.27
CA LEU A 49 22.89 0.46 0.33
C LEU A 49 22.43 1.70 -0.43
N HIS A 50 23.35 2.63 -0.72
CA HIS A 50 23.00 3.85 -1.43
C HIS A 50 22.50 3.53 -2.84
N HIS A 51 23.18 2.65 -3.57
CA HIS A 51 22.76 2.30 -4.91
C HIS A 51 21.34 1.69 -4.94
N HIS A 52 21.08 0.67 -4.13
CA HIS A 52 19.77 0.03 -4.10
C HIS A 52 18.67 0.96 -3.57
N LYS A 53 18.98 1.78 -2.57
CA LYS A 53 18.01 2.73 -2.00
C LYS A 53 17.73 3.89 -2.95
N SER A 54 18.76 4.65 -3.29
CA SER A 54 18.65 5.94 -3.99
C SER A 54 18.48 5.77 -5.50
N ASP A 55 19.25 4.87 -6.12
CA ASP A 55 19.30 4.75 -7.57
C ASP A 55 18.31 3.73 -8.13
N CYS A 56 17.82 2.81 -7.31
CA CYS A 56 16.90 1.77 -7.75
C CYS A 56 15.52 1.96 -7.13
N LEU A 57 15.40 1.73 -5.82
CA LEU A 57 14.10 1.56 -5.18
C LEU A 57 13.32 2.87 -5.08
N ILE A 58 13.96 4.00 -4.77
CA ILE A 58 13.28 5.31 -4.78
C ILE A 58 12.72 5.63 -6.17
N ILE A 59 13.47 5.34 -7.24
CA ILE A 59 12.98 5.54 -8.61
C ILE A 59 11.75 4.68 -8.88
N VAL A 60 11.78 3.40 -8.48
CA VAL A 60 10.61 2.51 -8.63
C VAL A 60 9.40 3.03 -7.85
N PHE A 61 9.59 3.50 -6.60
CA PHE A 61 8.49 4.10 -5.83
C PHE A 61 7.92 5.35 -6.50
N ASP A 62 8.77 6.16 -7.12
CA ASP A 62 8.34 7.39 -7.78
C ASP A 62 7.57 7.08 -9.06
N LEU A 63 7.98 6.07 -9.81
CA LEU A 63 7.23 5.55 -10.96
C LEU A 63 5.88 4.97 -10.54
N GLN A 64 5.84 4.16 -9.47
CA GLN A 64 4.57 3.64 -8.94
C GLN A 64 3.64 4.76 -8.48
N LEU A 65 4.17 5.78 -7.79
CA LEU A 65 3.39 6.93 -7.35
C LEU A 65 2.87 7.74 -8.55
N LEU A 66 3.71 7.95 -9.56
CA LEU A 66 3.32 8.63 -10.79
C LEU A 66 2.20 7.87 -11.51
N GLU A 67 2.33 6.55 -11.65
CA GLU A 67 1.30 5.72 -12.29
C GLU A 67 -0.02 5.73 -11.50
N LEU A 68 0.05 5.63 -10.16
CA LEU A 68 -1.13 5.74 -9.31
C LEU A 68 -1.83 7.09 -9.49
N ASN A 69 -1.07 8.19 -9.48
CA ASN A 69 -1.61 9.54 -9.68
C ASN A 69 -2.14 9.76 -11.10
N ALA A 70 -1.64 9.04 -12.10
CA ALA A 70 -2.15 9.09 -13.46
C ALA A 70 -3.47 8.29 -13.63
N ARG A 71 -3.64 7.19 -12.88
CA ARG A 71 -4.82 6.32 -12.95
C ARG A 71 -5.97 6.79 -12.05
N PHE A 72 -5.65 7.38 -10.90
CA PHE A 72 -6.63 7.81 -9.92
C PHE A 72 -6.55 9.32 -9.73
N SER A 73 -7.67 10.01 -10.01
CA SER A 73 -7.84 11.39 -9.57
C SER A 73 -7.80 11.48 -8.04
N GLU A 74 -7.66 12.70 -7.52
CA GLU A 74 -7.76 12.93 -6.08
C GLU A 74 -9.11 12.44 -5.53
N GLU A 75 -10.21 12.71 -6.24
CA GLU A 75 -11.56 12.27 -5.90
C GLU A 75 -11.64 10.74 -5.85
N ASN A 76 -11.16 10.04 -6.88
CA ASN A 76 -11.16 8.57 -6.92
C ASN A 76 -10.30 7.98 -5.79
N THR A 77 -9.17 8.61 -5.48
CA THR A 77 -8.31 8.19 -4.37
C THR A 77 -9.01 8.35 -3.02
N GLN A 78 -9.74 9.45 -2.82
CA GLN A 78 -10.53 9.64 -1.60
C GLN A 78 -11.70 8.66 -1.54
N LEU A 79 -12.34 8.36 -2.66
CA LEU A 79 -13.41 7.36 -2.73
C LEU A 79 -12.91 5.96 -2.33
N LEU A 80 -11.75 5.54 -2.85
CA LEU A 80 -11.10 4.29 -2.45
C LEU A 80 -10.75 4.25 -0.96
N ARG A 81 -10.30 5.37 -0.39
CA ARG A 81 -10.06 5.49 1.05
C ARG A 81 -11.35 5.33 1.86
N CYS A 82 -12.47 5.85 1.37
CA CYS A 82 -13.77 5.65 2.01
C CYS A 82 -14.16 4.16 2.01
N PHE A 83 -13.96 3.47 0.89
CA PHE A 83 -14.29 2.05 0.74
C PHE A 83 -13.35 1.09 1.49
N SER A 84 -12.12 1.52 1.79
CA SER A 84 -11.12 0.70 2.51
C SER A 84 -11.61 0.20 3.87
N CYS A 85 -12.57 0.89 4.49
CA CYS A 85 -13.14 0.48 5.77
C CYS A 85 -14.03 -0.78 5.68
N VAL A 86 -14.47 -1.19 4.49
CA VAL A 86 -15.30 -2.40 4.31
C VAL A 86 -14.44 -3.66 4.16
N SER A 87 -13.11 -3.54 4.26
CA SER A 87 -12.20 -4.69 4.19
C SER A 87 -12.54 -5.74 5.24
N SER A 88 -12.73 -6.99 4.81
CA SER A 88 -12.97 -8.13 5.70
C SER A 88 -11.70 -8.59 6.44
N ALA A 89 -10.54 -7.99 6.15
CA ALA A 89 -9.29 -8.30 6.83
C ALA A 89 -9.42 -8.10 8.34
N ASN A 90 -8.77 -8.98 9.11
CA ASN A 90 -8.77 -8.96 10.58
C ASN A 90 -10.18 -8.80 11.18
N SER A 91 -11.15 -9.56 10.63
CA SER A 91 -12.56 -9.52 11.08
C SER A 91 -13.19 -8.12 10.99
N TYR A 92 -12.95 -7.41 9.89
CA TYR A 92 -13.44 -6.04 9.65
C TYR A 92 -12.94 -5.01 10.66
N SER A 93 -11.73 -5.18 11.21
CA SER A 93 -11.17 -4.24 12.19
C SER A 93 -11.03 -2.81 11.64
N ALA A 94 -10.99 -2.64 10.31
CA ALA A 94 -10.92 -1.36 9.64
C ALA A 94 -12.27 -0.64 9.51
N PHE A 95 -13.38 -1.30 9.89
CA PHE A 95 -14.72 -0.77 9.70
C PHE A 95 -14.93 0.56 10.42
N ASN A 96 -15.42 1.53 9.64
CA ASN A 96 -15.71 2.86 10.12
C ASN A 96 -16.88 3.43 9.31
N VAL A 97 -18.05 3.44 9.93
CA VAL A 97 -19.29 3.93 9.28
C VAL A 97 -19.16 5.38 8.78
N ASN A 98 -18.42 6.26 9.47
CA ASN A 98 -18.26 7.65 9.04
C ASN A 98 -17.42 7.75 7.77
N LYS A 99 -16.37 6.92 7.64
CA LYS A 99 -15.57 6.86 6.42
C LYS A 99 -16.41 6.40 5.23
N LEU A 100 -17.29 5.42 5.43
CA LEU A 100 -18.15 4.95 4.35
C LEU A 100 -19.24 5.97 3.99
N LEU A 101 -19.85 6.63 4.99
CA LEU A 101 -20.87 7.65 4.75
C LEU A 101 -20.34 8.84 3.95
N ARG A 102 -19.04 9.15 4.06
CA ARG A 102 -18.41 10.18 3.23
C ARG A 102 -18.57 9.93 1.72
N MET A 103 -18.87 8.70 1.28
CA MET A 103 -19.18 8.41 -0.12
C MET A 103 -20.39 9.20 -0.65
N THR A 104 -21.34 9.58 0.21
CA THR A 104 -22.50 10.38 -0.22
C THR A 104 -22.09 11.79 -0.67
N GLU A 105 -20.94 12.29 -0.22
CA GLU A 105 -20.38 13.57 -0.69
C GLU A 105 -19.94 13.49 -2.16
N PHE A 106 -19.54 12.30 -2.63
CA PHE A 106 -19.10 12.07 -4.01
C PHE A 106 -20.26 11.76 -4.96
N TYR A 107 -21.40 11.30 -4.44
CA TYR A 107 -22.59 10.92 -5.21
C TYR A 107 -23.86 11.56 -4.66
N PRO A 108 -23.93 12.90 -4.48
CA PRO A 108 -25.03 13.54 -3.75
C PRO A 108 -26.40 13.28 -4.39
N ASN A 109 -26.45 13.12 -5.72
CA ASN A 109 -27.68 12.84 -6.46
C ASN A 109 -28.26 11.45 -6.17
N ASP A 110 -27.43 10.49 -5.76
CA ASP A 110 -27.87 9.12 -5.48
C ASP A 110 -28.44 8.98 -4.05
N PHE A 111 -28.25 9.99 -3.20
CA PHE A 111 -28.62 9.97 -1.77
C PHE A 111 -29.59 11.08 -1.36
N VAL A 112 -30.21 11.79 -2.31
CA VAL A 112 -31.10 12.94 -2.05
C VAL A 112 -32.25 12.60 -1.10
N GLU A 113 -32.86 11.42 -1.27
CA GLU A 113 -34.00 10.97 -0.47
C GLU A 113 -33.61 10.16 0.77
N VAL A 114 -32.31 9.89 0.95
CA VAL A 114 -31.82 9.02 2.01
C VAL A 114 -31.35 9.85 3.20
N VAL A 115 -32.08 9.79 4.30
CA VAL A 115 -31.67 10.44 5.55
C VAL A 115 -30.40 9.78 6.10
N GLU A 116 -29.39 10.58 6.48
CA GLU A 116 -28.09 10.08 6.96
C GLU A 116 -28.23 9.05 8.10
N VAL A 117 -29.17 9.26 9.02
CA VAL A 117 -29.46 8.35 10.13
C VAL A 117 -29.89 6.97 9.63
N ALA A 118 -30.74 6.91 8.60
CA ALA A 118 -31.19 5.67 7.99
C ALA A 118 -30.03 4.96 7.28
N LEU A 119 -29.23 5.70 6.49
CA LEU A 119 -28.08 5.14 5.79
C LEU A 119 -27.03 4.58 6.76
N ARG A 120 -26.74 5.31 7.84
CA ARG A 120 -25.85 4.89 8.92
C ARG A 120 -26.29 3.56 9.53
N HIS A 121 -27.60 3.41 9.76
CA HIS A 121 -28.18 2.18 10.29
C HIS A 121 -28.04 1.03 9.28
N GLN A 122 -28.37 1.26 8.01
CA GLN A 122 -28.23 0.26 6.93
C GLN A 122 -26.80 -0.23 6.77
N VAL A 123 -25.81 0.67 6.76
CA VAL A 123 -24.39 0.33 6.64
C VAL A 123 -23.91 -0.52 7.82
N ARG A 124 -24.33 -0.20 9.05
CA ARG A 124 -24.00 -1.02 10.22
C ARG A 124 -24.62 -2.42 10.13
N ASN A 125 -25.89 -2.48 9.74
CA ASN A 125 -26.59 -3.76 9.59
C ASN A 125 -25.94 -4.62 8.50
N TYR A 126 -25.51 -4.02 7.38
CA TYR A 126 -24.77 -4.73 6.35
C TYR A 126 -23.54 -5.44 6.91
N VAL A 127 -22.70 -4.75 7.68
CA VAL A 127 -21.48 -5.36 8.25
C VAL A 127 -21.82 -6.47 9.24
N ILE A 128 -22.80 -6.25 10.12
CA ILE A 128 -23.25 -7.27 11.09
C ILE A 128 -23.75 -8.52 10.35
N ASN A 129 -24.54 -8.33 9.30
CA ASN A 129 -25.10 -9.42 8.51
C ASN A 129 -24.01 -10.21 7.78
N VAL A 130 -23.05 -9.51 7.16
CA VAL A 130 -21.94 -10.15 6.46
C VAL A 130 -21.02 -10.90 7.44
N GLN A 131 -20.78 -10.35 8.63
CA GLN A 131 -19.98 -11.02 9.67
C GLN A 131 -20.67 -12.26 10.25
N SER A 132 -21.99 -12.23 10.39
CA SER A 132 -22.76 -13.32 11.01
C SER A 132 -23.06 -14.47 10.04
N ASP A 133 -22.89 -14.24 8.74
CA ASP A 133 -23.22 -15.21 7.71
C ASP A 133 -22.00 -16.07 7.33
N SER A 134 -22.14 -17.38 7.60
CA SER A 134 -21.12 -18.39 7.33
C SER A 134 -20.60 -18.43 5.89
N ARG A 135 -21.40 -17.97 4.91
CA ARG A 135 -20.97 -17.88 3.50
C ARG A 135 -19.82 -16.90 3.30
N PHE A 136 -19.71 -15.90 4.17
CA PHE A 136 -18.68 -14.87 4.12
C PHE A 136 -17.51 -15.11 5.09
N ALA A 137 -17.54 -16.20 5.86
CA ALA A 137 -16.51 -16.52 6.87
C ALA A 137 -15.09 -16.66 6.29
N LYS A 138 -14.96 -16.91 4.98
CA LYS A 138 -13.69 -17.05 4.26
C LYS A 138 -13.32 -15.84 3.40
N LEU A 139 -14.07 -14.73 3.48
CA LEU A 139 -13.72 -13.51 2.75
C LEU A 139 -12.36 -12.99 3.21
N LYS A 140 -11.40 -12.98 2.29
CA LYS A 140 -10.14 -12.27 2.47
C LYS A 140 -10.37 -10.80 2.13
N GLY A 141 -9.79 -9.90 2.92
CA GLY A 141 -9.87 -8.48 2.62
C GLY A 141 -9.25 -8.15 1.27
N LEU A 142 -9.51 -6.95 0.77
CA LEU A 142 -8.82 -6.41 -0.40
C LEU A 142 -7.32 -6.39 -0.10
N SER A 143 -6.54 -7.23 -0.79
CA SER A 143 -5.07 -7.30 -0.68
C SER A 143 -4.41 -6.40 -1.70
#